data_AF-A0A4S2AA77-F1
#
_entry.id   AF-A0A4S2AA77-F1
#
_cell.length_a   1.000
_cell.length_b   1.000
_cell.length_c   1.000
_cell.angle_alpha   90.00
_cell.angle_beta   90.00
_cell.angle_gamma   90.00
#
_symmetry.space_group_name_H-M   'P 1'
#
loop_
_entity.id
_entity.type
_entity.pdbx_description
1 polymer ?
#
loop_
_entity_poly.entity_id
_entity_poly.type
_entity_poly.pdbx_seq_one_letter_code
_entity_poly.pdbx_strand_id
1 'polypeptide(L)'
;MKQRRNRSESNYKRAKINSWCRLLEKDFDWDYTFLLEIERKKIIEMYEYFKKCTRSDKMPIVARDLQLCIGLLDIVLEKDNLLLEFSGMKTIRRDDGMYEMVESPHVIACRNLYINTKNASRFCLFNFPTDDYDIEIIYKEELRRYKAWYLYNKIRTYKLFSWWD
;
A
#
# COMPACT_ATOMS: atom_id res chain seq x y z
N MET A 1 -13.38 30.01 -36.61
CA MET A 1 -13.23 30.43 -35.19
C MET A 1 -12.24 29.50 -34.50
N LYS A 2 -11.05 29.98 -34.10
CA LYS A 2 -10.09 29.19 -33.30
C LYS A 2 -10.53 29.23 -31.84
N GLN A 3 -11.00 28.11 -31.29
CA GLN A 3 -11.25 27.96 -29.86
C GLN A 3 -9.97 28.32 -29.09
N ARG A 4 -10.02 29.35 -28.24
CA ARG A 4 -8.94 29.66 -27.30
C ARG A 4 -8.80 28.45 -26.37
N ARG A 5 -7.69 27.71 -26.49
CA ARG A 5 -7.37 26.61 -25.56
C ARG A 5 -7.38 27.16 -24.13
N ASN A 6 -8.23 26.59 -23.29
CA ASN A 6 -8.37 26.98 -21.89
C ASN A 6 -7.05 26.68 -21.16
N ARG A 7 -6.27 27.71 -20.81
CA ARG A 7 -4.90 27.56 -20.26
C ARG A 7 -4.87 26.69 -18.99
N SER A 8 -5.92 26.74 -18.18
CA SER A 8 -6.09 25.92 -16.97
C SER A 8 -6.16 24.42 -17.26
N GLU A 9 -6.96 24.03 -18.25
CA GLU A 9 -7.12 22.64 -18.66
C GLU A 9 -5.82 22.08 -19.29
N SER A 10 -5.11 22.93 -20.04
CA SER A 10 -3.78 22.59 -20.58
C SER A 10 -2.75 22.35 -19.48
N ASN A 11 -2.76 23.16 -18.41
CA ASN A 11 -1.84 23.01 -17.29
C ASN A 11 -2.15 21.77 -16.45
N TYR A 12 -3.43 21.48 -16.21
CA TYR A 12 -3.86 20.26 -15.51
C TYR A 12 -3.42 18.99 -16.27
N LYS A 13 -3.64 18.94 -17.59
CA LYS A 13 -3.21 17.81 -18.43
C LYS A 13 -1.69 17.62 -18.36
N ARG A 14 -0.92 18.71 -18.45
CA ARG A 14 0.54 18.65 -18.35
C ARG A 14 1.01 18.17 -16.96
N ALA A 15 0.41 18.68 -15.89
CA ALA A 15 0.73 18.25 -14.52
C ALA A 15 0.44 16.76 -14.32
N LYS A 16 -0.69 16.28 -14.84
CA LYS A 16 -1.05 14.85 -14.83
C LYS A 16 -0.01 14.00 -15.57
N ILE A 17 0.34 14.38 -16.81
CA ILE A 17 1.36 13.67 -17.60
C ILE A 17 2.69 13.62 -16.85
N ASN A 18 3.19 14.75 -16.37
CA ASN A 18 4.45 14.81 -15.61
C ASN A 18 4.42 13.93 -14.36
N SER A 19 3.27 13.87 -13.67
CA SER A 19 3.07 13.00 -12.51
C SER A 19 3.12 11.52 -12.87
N TRP A 20 2.68 11.13 -14.07
CA TRP A 20 2.82 9.77 -14.59
C TRP A 20 4.27 9.48 -15.02
N CYS A 21 4.93 10.39 -15.74
CA CYS A 21 6.33 10.23 -16.14
C CYS A 21 7.23 9.96 -14.92
N ARG A 22 7.12 10.75 -13.85
CA ARG A 22 7.88 10.54 -12.60
C ARG A 22 7.62 9.20 -11.91
N LEU A 23 6.43 8.62 -12.10
CA LEU A 23 6.16 7.27 -11.61
C LEU A 23 6.87 6.27 -12.51
N LEU A 24 6.66 6.37 -13.83
CA LEU A 24 7.22 5.46 -14.82
C LEU A 24 8.76 5.43 -14.85
N GLU A 25 9.42 6.52 -14.44
CA GLU A 25 10.89 6.57 -14.27
C GLU A 25 11.43 5.60 -13.20
N LYS A 26 10.57 5.06 -12.33
CA LYS A 26 10.94 4.11 -11.27
C LYS A 26 10.75 2.65 -11.65
N ASP A 27 10.37 2.38 -12.89
CA ASP A 27 10.08 1.04 -13.37
C ASP A 27 11.33 0.15 -13.34
N PHE A 28 11.13 -1.07 -12.86
CA PHE A 28 12.11 -2.15 -12.92
C PHE A 28 11.36 -3.41 -13.38
N ASP A 29 11.89 -4.12 -14.37
CA ASP A 29 11.20 -5.23 -15.04
C ASP A 29 10.68 -6.33 -14.10
N TRP A 30 11.30 -6.50 -12.94
CA TRP A 30 10.98 -7.53 -11.94
C TRP A 30 10.16 -7.01 -10.75
N ASP A 31 9.90 -5.70 -10.67
CA ASP A 31 9.26 -5.09 -9.51
C ASP A 31 7.72 -5.19 -9.57
N TYR A 32 7.17 -6.20 -8.93
CA TYR A 32 5.72 -6.32 -8.79
C TYR A 32 5.09 -5.16 -7.99
N THR A 33 5.87 -4.50 -7.12
CA THR A 33 5.43 -3.34 -6.33
C THR A 33 5.03 -2.21 -7.25
N PHE A 34 5.78 -2.01 -8.34
CA PHE A 34 5.52 -1.00 -9.34
C PHE A 34 4.14 -1.16 -10.01
N LEU A 35 3.70 -2.39 -10.28
CA LEU A 35 2.34 -2.66 -10.78
C LEU A 35 1.27 -2.13 -9.82
N LEU A 36 1.47 -2.34 -8.51
CA LEU A 36 0.57 -1.85 -7.47
C LEU A 36 0.64 -0.33 -7.33
N GLU A 37 1.81 0.29 -7.54
CA GLU A 37 1.93 1.76 -7.54
C GLU A 37 1.15 2.40 -8.69
N ILE A 38 1.22 1.82 -9.89
CA ILE A 38 0.42 2.25 -11.05
C ILE A 38 -1.07 2.13 -10.74
N GLU A 39 -1.49 0.97 -10.23
CA GLU A 39 -2.89 0.72 -9.93
C GLU A 39 -3.40 1.67 -8.85
N ARG A 40 -2.63 1.87 -7.78
CA ARG A 40 -2.92 2.86 -6.74
C ARG A 40 -3.07 4.27 -7.32
N LYS A 41 -2.14 4.71 -8.17
CA LYS A 41 -2.21 6.03 -8.80
C LYS A 41 -3.49 6.18 -9.62
N LYS A 42 -3.88 5.14 -10.36
CA LYS A 42 -5.11 5.15 -11.17
C LYS A 42 -6.36 5.21 -10.29
N ILE A 43 -6.42 4.44 -9.21
CA ILE A 43 -7.54 4.44 -8.25
C ILE A 43 -7.67 5.82 -7.59
N ILE A 44 -6.57 6.50 -7.24
CA ILE A 44 -6.62 7.88 -6.71
C ILE A 44 -7.24 8.84 -7.72
N GLU A 45 -6.87 8.75 -9.01
CA GLU A 45 -7.47 9.59 -10.04
C GLU A 45 -8.97 9.31 -10.23
N MET A 46 -9.36 8.03 -10.16
CA MET A 46 -10.78 7.63 -10.19
C MET A 46 -11.52 8.20 -8.99
N TYR A 47 -10.96 8.06 -7.79
CA TYR A 47 -11.55 8.60 -6.56
C TYR A 47 -11.75 10.13 -6.66
N GLU A 48 -10.73 10.88 -7.10
CA GLU A 48 -10.83 12.33 -7.28
C GLU A 48 -11.89 12.75 -8.30
N TYR A 49 -12.15 11.91 -9.32
CA TYR A 49 -13.23 12.10 -10.27
C TYR A 49 -14.60 11.83 -9.64
N PHE A 50 -14.79 10.64 -9.06
CA PHE A 50 -16.07 10.21 -8.48
C PHE A 50 -16.47 11.01 -7.22
N LYS A 51 -15.49 11.54 -6.48
CA LYS A 51 -15.72 12.47 -5.37
C LYS A 51 -16.37 13.78 -5.80
N LYS A 52 -16.08 14.26 -7.02
CA LYS A 52 -16.58 15.53 -7.56
C LYS A 52 -17.83 15.37 -8.41
N CYS A 53 -18.02 14.19 -9.00
CA CYS A 53 -19.12 13.94 -9.91
C CYS A 53 -20.32 13.37 -9.15
N THR A 54 -21.44 14.10 -9.16
CA THR A 54 -22.70 13.73 -8.50
C THR A 54 -23.80 13.36 -9.49
N ARG A 55 -23.42 12.86 -10.67
CA ARG A 55 -24.36 12.59 -11.78
C ARG A 55 -25.26 11.37 -11.55
N SER A 56 -24.91 10.50 -10.61
CA SER A 56 -25.65 9.28 -10.29
C SER A 56 -25.60 8.98 -8.79
N ASP A 57 -26.67 8.41 -8.25
CA ASP A 57 -26.79 8.03 -6.84
C ASP A 57 -25.81 6.92 -6.43
N LYS A 58 -25.25 6.19 -7.41
CA LYS A 58 -24.22 5.16 -7.17
C LYS A 58 -22.82 5.75 -6.96
N MET A 59 -22.56 6.98 -7.40
CA MET A 59 -21.21 7.59 -7.37
C MET A 59 -20.62 7.71 -5.97
N PRO A 60 -21.39 8.04 -4.90
CA PRO A 60 -20.89 8.00 -3.53
C PRO A 60 -20.47 6.60 -3.05
N ILE A 61 -21.11 5.53 -3.54
CA ILE A 61 -20.73 4.14 -3.22
C ILE A 61 -19.39 3.81 -3.89
N VAL A 62 -19.24 4.17 -5.17
CA VAL A 62 -17.98 3.99 -5.92
C VAL A 62 -16.85 4.77 -5.25
N ALA A 63 -17.06 6.04 -4.87
CA ALA A 63 -16.06 6.85 -4.19
C ALA A 63 -15.62 6.23 -2.86
N ARG A 64 -16.55 5.68 -2.09
CA ARG A 64 -16.27 4.95 -0.83
C ARG A 64 -15.42 3.70 -1.08
N ASP A 65 -15.80 2.88 -2.06
CA ASP A 65 -15.05 1.67 -2.39
C ASP A 65 -13.63 2.00 -2.88
N LEU A 66 -13.48 3.04 -3.69
CA LEU A 66 -12.17 3.52 -4.16
C LEU A 66 -11.32 4.05 -3.00
N GLN A 67 -11.90 4.82 -2.08
CA GLN A 67 -11.20 5.28 -0.88
C GLN A 67 -10.71 4.11 -0.02
N LEU A 68 -11.54 3.08 0.14
CA LEU A 68 -11.15 1.85 0.83
C LEU A 68 -10.00 1.14 0.10
N CYS A 69 -10.06 1.01 -1.22
CA CYS A 69 -8.98 0.42 -2.02
C CYS A 69 -7.65 1.19 -1.87
N ILE A 70 -7.69 2.53 -1.82
CA ILE A 70 -6.48 3.35 -1.59
C ILE A 70 -5.85 2.99 -0.24
N GLY A 71 -6.64 2.96 0.84
CA GLY A 71 -6.14 2.62 2.17
C GLY A 71 -5.61 1.18 2.27
N LEU A 72 -6.24 0.23 1.58
CA LEU A 72 -5.75 -1.15 1.53
C LEU A 72 -4.42 -1.27 0.77
N LEU A 73 -4.27 -0.55 -0.35
CA LEU A 73 -3.00 -0.48 -1.07
C LEU A 73 -1.93 0.27 -0.29
N ASP A 74 -2.29 1.29 0.50
CA ASP A 74 -1.36 1.97 1.40
C ASP A 74 -0.76 1.01 2.43
N ILE A 75 -1.58 0.13 3.01
CA ILE A 75 -1.10 -0.92 3.92
C ILE A 75 -0.16 -1.90 3.19
N VAL A 76 -0.55 -2.37 1.98
CA VAL A 76 0.23 -3.37 1.23
C VAL A 76 1.59 -2.82 0.79
N LEU A 77 1.61 -1.55 0.37
CA LEU A 77 2.80 -0.82 -0.09
C LEU A 77 3.59 -0.16 1.06
N GLU A 78 3.19 -0.36 2.32
CA GLU A 78 3.86 0.22 3.49
C GLU A 78 3.93 1.76 3.44
N LYS A 79 2.85 2.39 2.95
CA LYS A 79 2.68 3.86 2.83
C LYS A 79 1.67 4.42 3.83
N ASP A 80 1.10 3.59 4.68
CA ASP A 80 0.21 4.00 5.75
C ASP A 80 0.99 4.57 6.95
N ASN A 81 0.28 4.88 8.03
CA ASN A 81 0.83 5.54 9.21
C ASN A 81 1.32 4.55 10.29
N LEU A 82 1.62 3.30 9.91
CA LEU A 82 2.25 2.33 10.79
C LEU A 82 3.66 2.82 11.13
N LEU A 83 3.96 2.92 12.42
CA LEU A 83 5.32 3.21 12.89
C LEU A 83 5.86 1.92 13.49
N LEU A 84 6.77 1.28 12.78
CA LEU A 84 7.49 0.10 13.23
C LEU A 84 8.98 0.36 13.10
N GLU A 85 9.67 0.44 14.23
CA GLU A 85 11.11 0.72 14.30
C GLU A 85 11.84 -0.45 14.93
N PHE A 86 12.93 -0.86 14.30
CA PHE A 86 13.82 -1.91 14.79
C PHE A 86 15.13 -1.31 15.27
N SER A 87 15.74 -1.95 16.26
CA SER A 87 17.11 -1.66 16.66
C SER A 87 18.08 -2.01 15.54
N GLY A 88 19.19 -1.28 15.50
CA GLY A 88 20.30 -1.61 14.61
C GLY A 88 20.93 -2.94 15.04
N MET A 89 21.23 -3.79 14.07
CA MET A 89 22.04 -4.98 14.28
C MET A 89 23.40 -4.59 14.85
N LYS A 90 23.84 -5.23 15.94
CA LYS A 90 25.21 -5.04 16.45
C LYS A 90 26.09 -6.20 16.03
N THR A 91 27.22 -5.86 15.43
CA THR A 91 28.23 -6.82 15.01
C THR A 91 29.60 -6.47 15.59
N ILE A 92 30.34 -7.48 16.02
CA ILE A 92 31.76 -7.34 16.39
C ILE A 92 32.63 -8.00 15.33
N ARG A 93 33.81 -7.42 15.09
CA ARG A 93 34.81 -8.03 14.22
C ARG A 93 35.62 -9.04 15.04
N ARG A 94 35.70 -10.27 14.55
CA ARG A 94 36.53 -11.35 15.11
C ARG A 94 37.98 -11.23 14.63
N ASP A 95 38.88 -11.91 15.33
CA ASP A 95 40.32 -11.92 15.05
C ASP A 95 40.66 -12.54 13.68
N ASP A 96 39.80 -13.43 13.17
CA ASP A 96 39.89 -14.02 11.82
C ASP A 96 39.46 -13.05 10.69
N GLY A 97 39.06 -11.83 11.05
CA GLY A 97 38.60 -10.79 10.12
C GLY A 97 37.11 -10.88 9.77
N MET A 98 36.40 -11.90 10.24
CA MET A 98 34.95 -12.05 10.04
C MET A 98 34.15 -11.19 11.02
N TYR A 99 32.85 -11.04 10.77
CA TYR A 99 31.92 -10.37 11.69
C TYR A 99 30.99 -11.38 12.35
N GLU A 100 30.76 -11.19 13.64
CA GLU A 100 29.77 -11.93 14.42
C GLU A 100 28.64 -11.01 14.85
N MET A 101 27.41 -11.48 14.68
CA MET A 101 26.24 -10.81 15.23
C MET A 101 26.20 -11.03 16.74
N VAL A 102 26.25 -9.92 17.48
CA VAL A 102 26.15 -9.91 18.94
C VAL A 102 24.73 -9.68 19.40
N GLU A 103 23.98 -8.88 18.63
CA GLU A 103 22.61 -8.53 18.95
C GLU A 103 21.78 -8.48 17.68
N SER A 104 20.70 -9.25 17.67
CA SER A 104 19.70 -9.21 16.60
C SER A 104 18.90 -7.92 16.68
N PRO A 105 18.46 -7.36 15.53
CA PRO A 105 17.41 -6.35 15.52
C PRO A 105 16.19 -6.82 16.33
N HIS A 106 15.65 -5.92 17.13
CA HIS A 106 14.46 -6.10 17.95
C HIS A 106 13.57 -4.87 17.86
N VAL A 107 12.29 -4.98 18.15
CA VAL A 107 11.33 -3.87 18.01
C VAL A 107 11.58 -2.82 19.09
N ILE A 108 11.89 -1.58 18.68
CA ILE A 108 12.05 -0.42 19.59
C ILE A 108 10.73 0.33 19.72
N ALA A 109 9.99 0.47 18.62
CA ALA A 109 8.72 1.18 18.63
C ALA A 109 7.70 0.50 17.71
N CYS A 110 6.48 0.38 18.21
CA CYS A 110 5.34 -0.08 17.43
C CYS A 110 4.12 0.79 17.77
N ARG A 111 3.63 1.57 16.80
CA ARG A 111 2.41 2.39 16.94
C ARG A 111 1.48 2.18 15.76
N ASN A 112 0.17 2.24 16.04
CA ASN A 112 -0.91 2.02 15.06
C ASN A 112 -0.98 0.60 14.48
N LEU A 113 -0.25 -0.37 15.05
CA LEU A 113 -0.42 -1.76 14.70
C LEU A 113 -1.67 -2.31 15.40
N TYR A 114 -2.74 -2.44 14.63
CA TYR A 114 -3.95 -3.13 15.05
C TYR A 114 -4.36 -4.14 13.99
N ILE A 115 -4.46 -5.41 14.40
CA ILE A 115 -5.03 -6.46 13.56
C ILE A 115 -5.75 -7.49 14.42
N ASN A 116 -6.92 -7.90 13.97
CA ASN A 116 -7.61 -9.04 14.56
C ASN A 116 -6.88 -10.32 14.14
N THR A 117 -6.38 -11.10 15.08
CA THR A 117 -5.68 -12.37 14.82
C THR A 117 -6.62 -13.57 14.64
N LYS A 118 -7.94 -13.40 14.87
CA LYS A 118 -8.91 -14.45 14.56
C LYS A 118 -8.89 -14.77 13.07
N ASN A 119 -9.02 -16.06 12.77
CA ASN A 119 -8.98 -16.62 11.41
C ASN A 119 -7.69 -16.27 10.63
N ALA A 120 -6.58 -16.01 11.32
CA ALA A 120 -5.31 -15.70 10.65
C ALA A 120 -4.83 -16.81 9.71
N SER A 121 -5.15 -18.07 10.04
CA SER A 121 -4.89 -19.25 9.22
C SER A 121 -5.49 -19.22 7.80
N ARG A 122 -6.45 -18.32 7.53
CA ARG A 122 -6.99 -18.13 6.17
C ARG A 122 -6.10 -17.27 5.27
N PHE A 123 -5.14 -16.55 5.86
CA PHE A 123 -4.36 -15.50 5.20
C PHE A 123 -2.86 -15.78 5.23
N CYS A 124 -2.34 -16.33 6.33
CA CYS A 124 -0.93 -16.67 6.49
C CYS A 124 -0.72 -18.17 6.34
N LEU A 125 0.32 -18.56 5.58
CA LEU A 125 0.71 -19.95 5.37
C LEU A 125 1.57 -20.54 6.50
N PHE A 126 2.05 -19.68 7.41
CA PHE A 126 3.00 -20.06 8.46
C PHE A 126 2.43 -19.82 9.85
N ASN A 127 2.68 -20.77 10.75
CA ASN A 127 2.47 -20.62 12.18
C ASN A 127 3.78 -20.12 12.79
N PHE A 128 3.75 -18.95 13.40
CA PHE A 128 4.91 -18.42 14.12
C PHE A 128 4.78 -18.71 15.61
N PRO A 129 5.89 -19.04 16.30
CA PRO A 129 5.89 -19.15 17.75
C PRO A 129 5.48 -17.80 18.36
N THR A 130 4.57 -17.84 19.34
CA THR A 130 3.92 -16.65 19.91
C THR A 130 4.63 -16.07 21.13
N ASP A 131 5.71 -16.70 21.58
CA ASP A 131 6.31 -16.40 22.89
C ASP A 131 7.39 -15.30 22.80
N ASP A 132 7.78 -14.91 21.58
CA ASP A 132 8.72 -13.83 21.31
C ASP A 132 7.94 -12.58 20.84
N TYR A 133 8.14 -11.46 21.54
CA TYR A 133 7.45 -10.21 21.27
C TYR A 133 7.74 -9.66 19.88
N ASP A 134 9.00 -9.72 19.43
CA ASP A 134 9.38 -9.19 18.13
C ASP A 134 8.75 -10.03 17.02
N ILE A 135 8.77 -11.36 17.19
CA ILE A 135 8.11 -12.29 16.26
C ILE A 135 6.60 -12.04 16.24
N GLU A 136 5.96 -11.80 17.40
CA GLU A 136 4.53 -11.49 17.46
C GLU A 136 4.18 -10.21 16.70
N ILE A 137 5.00 -9.15 16.84
CA ILE A 137 4.79 -7.88 16.14
C ILE A 137 4.98 -8.04 14.63
N ILE A 138 6.05 -8.72 14.20
CA ILE A 138 6.31 -9.01 12.78
C ILE A 138 5.14 -9.82 12.20
N TYR A 139 4.67 -10.84 12.93
CA TYR A 139 3.55 -11.66 12.49
C TYR A 139 2.25 -10.85 12.33
N LYS A 140 1.97 -9.95 13.28
CA LYS A 140 0.79 -9.07 13.19
C LYS A 140 0.90 -8.11 12.01
N GLU A 141 2.09 -7.59 11.72
CA GLU A 141 2.36 -6.73 10.57
C GLU A 141 2.09 -7.48 9.26
N GLU A 142 2.68 -8.67 9.09
CA GLU A 142 2.46 -9.52 7.92
C GLU A 142 0.98 -9.86 7.74
N LEU A 143 0.32 -10.28 8.82
CA LEU A 143 -1.11 -10.61 8.78
C LEU A 143 -1.97 -9.40 8.36
N ARG A 144 -1.62 -8.20 8.83
CA ARG A 144 -2.28 -6.95 8.44
C ARG A 144 -2.16 -6.74 6.92
N ARG A 145 -0.97 -6.93 6.35
CA ARG A 145 -0.72 -6.84 4.90
C ARG A 145 -1.49 -7.88 4.10
N TYR A 146 -1.45 -9.16 4.51
CA TYR A 146 -2.19 -10.22 3.81
C TYR A 146 -3.70 -10.02 3.86
N LYS A 147 -4.24 -9.57 4.99
CA LYS A 147 -5.67 -9.24 5.10
C LYS A 147 -6.05 -8.05 4.21
N ALA A 148 -5.21 -7.02 4.15
CA ALA A 148 -5.43 -5.88 3.28
C ALA A 148 -5.39 -6.30 1.80
N TRP A 149 -4.41 -7.10 1.41
CA TRP A 149 -4.27 -7.65 0.06
C TRP A 149 -5.48 -8.49 -0.35
N TYR A 150 -5.94 -9.38 0.53
CA TYR A 150 -7.12 -10.19 0.28
C TYR A 150 -8.37 -9.34 0.08
N LEU A 151 -8.62 -8.38 0.97
CA LEU A 151 -9.80 -7.52 0.89
C LEU A 151 -9.77 -6.64 -0.36
N TYR A 152 -8.60 -6.11 -0.70
CA TYR A 152 -8.38 -5.33 -1.91
C TYR A 152 -8.75 -6.13 -3.15
N ASN A 153 -8.19 -7.34 -3.29
CA ASN A 153 -8.49 -8.21 -4.44
C ASN A 153 -9.96 -8.61 -4.48
N LYS A 154 -10.60 -8.84 -3.34
CA LYS A 154 -12.05 -9.11 -3.29
C LYS A 154 -12.86 -7.95 -3.87
N ILE A 155 -12.58 -6.72 -3.45
CA ILE A 155 -13.28 -5.53 -3.98
C ILE A 155 -12.98 -5.38 -5.48
N ARG A 156 -11.71 -5.48 -5.86
CA ARG A 156 -11.24 -5.39 -7.24
C ARG A 156 -11.95 -6.40 -8.15
N THR A 157 -12.06 -7.66 -7.73
CA THR A 157 -12.72 -8.71 -8.54
C THR A 157 -14.22 -8.48 -8.66
N TYR A 158 -14.91 -8.16 -7.56
CA TYR A 158 -16.38 -8.15 -7.55
C TYR A 158 -17.01 -6.80 -7.93
N LYS A 159 -16.28 -5.68 -7.80
CA LYS A 159 -16.86 -4.35 -7.96
C LYS A 159 -16.29 -3.53 -9.13
N LEU A 160 -15.11 -3.87 -9.63
CA LEU A 160 -14.41 -3.05 -10.65
C LEU A 160 -15.29 -2.78 -11.89
N PHE A 161 -16.01 -3.79 -12.37
CA PHE A 161 -16.91 -3.63 -13.52
C PHE A 161 -18.14 -2.78 -13.18
N SER A 162 -18.72 -2.98 -11.99
CA SER A 162 -19.91 -2.25 -11.53
C SER A 162 -19.69 -0.76 -11.25
N TRP A 163 -18.44 -0.31 -11.14
CA TRP A 163 -18.12 1.11 -10.92
C TRP A 163 -18.45 2.01 -12.11
N TRP A 164 -18.73 1.42 -13.27
CA TRP A 164 -19.03 2.12 -14.51
C TRP A 164 -20.50 2.00 -14.96
N ASP A 165 -21.31 1.22 -14.22
CA ASP A 165 -22.75 0.95 -14.47
C ASP A 165 -23.68 1.81 -13.61
#